data_AF-A0A7L9BQG3-F1
#
_entry.id   AF-A0A7L9BQG3-F1
#
_cell.length_a   1.000
_cell.length_b   1.000
_cell.length_c   1.000
_cell.angle_alpha   90.00
_cell.angle_beta   90.00
_cell.angle_gamma   90.00
#
_symmetry.space_group_name_H-M   'P 1'
#
loop_
_entity.id
_entity.type
_entity.pdbx_description
1 polymer ?
#
loop_
_entity_poly.entity_id
_entity_poly.type
_entity_poly.pdbx_seq_one_letter_code
_entity_poly.pdbx_strand_id
1 'polypeptide(L)'
;MKRVDGVTARQERAIAALVVEPTVLKASQTARVGLRTLHRWLDDPAFSRTYRRARREAFGQAIGLVQRYAPAAVNALARVIADAGTPAASRVAAAVALLKFARELLELDDLAARIEALELAARETTR
;
A
#
# COMPACT_ATOMS: atom_id res chain seq x y z
N MET A 1 6.81 29.97 5.99
CA MET A 1 6.25 28.70 6.50
C MET A 1 7.06 27.55 5.92
N LYS A 2 7.99 26.96 6.69
CA LYS A 2 8.82 25.83 6.24
C LYS A 2 7.91 24.60 6.10
N ARG A 3 7.86 24.00 4.90
CA ARG A 3 7.01 22.83 4.59
C ARG A 3 7.61 21.59 5.24
N VAL A 4 6.74 20.81 5.89
CA VAL A 4 7.09 19.74 6.85
C VAL A 4 7.87 18.58 6.21
N ASP A 5 7.87 18.43 4.88
CA ASP A 5 8.43 17.25 4.19
C ASP A 5 9.49 17.56 3.11
N GLY A 6 10.04 18.78 3.05
CA GLY A 6 11.08 19.13 2.06
C GLY A 6 10.62 19.22 0.60
N VAL A 7 9.32 19.13 0.33
CA VAL A 7 8.71 19.34 -1.00
C VAL A 7 8.15 20.76 -1.15
N THR A 8 8.12 21.28 -2.37
CA THR A 8 7.57 22.61 -2.71
C THR A 8 6.05 22.60 -2.92
N ALA A 9 5.40 23.77 -2.95
CA ALA A 9 3.95 23.89 -3.25
C ALA A 9 3.56 23.28 -4.60
N ARG A 10 4.46 23.44 -5.59
CA ARG A 10 4.26 22.91 -6.93
C ARG A 10 4.32 21.38 -6.91
N GLN A 11 5.20 20.83 -6.09
CA GLN A 11 5.32 19.39 -5.88
C GLN A 11 4.13 18.82 -5.11
N GLU A 12 3.61 19.49 -4.09
CA GLU A 12 2.39 19.06 -3.38
C GLU A 12 1.18 18.94 -4.32
N ARG A 13 0.97 19.93 -5.21
CA ARG A 13 -0.10 19.84 -6.23
C ARG A 13 0.11 18.66 -7.19
N ALA A 14 1.36 18.40 -7.57
CA ALA A 14 1.69 17.25 -8.40
C ALA A 14 1.46 15.92 -7.67
N ILE A 15 1.73 15.85 -6.36
CA ILE A 15 1.45 14.69 -5.52
C ILE A 15 -0.07 14.45 -5.45
N ALA A 16 -0.87 15.48 -5.20
CA ALA A 16 -2.32 15.36 -5.19
C ALA A 16 -2.86 14.81 -6.52
N ALA A 17 -2.35 15.31 -7.65
CA ALA A 17 -2.72 14.79 -8.97
C ALA A 17 -2.27 13.33 -9.18
N LEU A 18 -1.07 12.96 -8.74
CA LEU A 18 -0.55 11.59 -8.83
C LEU A 18 -1.31 10.58 -7.96
N VAL A 19 -2.03 11.03 -6.94
CA VAL A 19 -2.87 10.17 -6.08
C VAL A 19 -4.21 9.86 -6.76
N VAL A 20 -4.77 10.81 -7.50
CA VAL A 20 -6.10 10.70 -8.11
C VAL A 20 -6.04 10.11 -9.52
N GLU A 21 -5.05 10.50 -10.32
CA GLU A 21 -4.99 10.16 -11.74
C GLU A 21 -4.39 8.77 -11.98
N PRO A 22 -4.91 8.00 -12.96
CA PRO A 22 -4.47 6.63 -13.21
C PRO A 22 -3.11 6.53 -13.89
N THR A 23 -2.58 7.64 -14.43
CA THR A 23 -1.28 7.66 -15.12
C THR A 23 -0.49 8.92 -14.81
N VAL A 24 0.84 8.82 -14.87
CA VAL A 24 1.76 9.96 -14.69
C VAL A 24 1.51 11.05 -15.74
N LEU A 25 1.14 10.67 -16.96
CA LEU A 25 0.77 11.62 -18.01
C LEU A 25 -0.45 12.46 -17.60
N LYS A 26 -1.54 11.83 -17.16
CA LYS A 26 -2.73 12.57 -16.70
C LYS A 26 -2.43 13.41 -15.47
N ALA A 27 -1.69 12.87 -14.50
CA ALA A 27 -1.24 13.61 -13.33
C ALA A 27 -0.43 14.87 -13.72
N SER A 28 0.43 14.76 -14.74
CA SER A 28 1.23 15.88 -15.24
C SER A 28 0.36 16.99 -15.84
N GLN A 29 -0.69 16.61 -16.57
CA GLN A 29 -1.66 17.54 -17.17
C GLN A 29 -2.50 18.23 -16.07
N THR A 30 -3.07 17.45 -15.14
CA THR A 30 -3.85 17.94 -14.00
C THR A 30 -3.03 18.88 -13.11
N ALA A 31 -1.77 18.53 -12.83
CA ALA A 31 -0.87 19.36 -12.03
C ALA A 31 -0.25 20.55 -12.79
N ARG A 32 -0.41 20.61 -14.11
CA ARG A 32 0.26 21.56 -15.01
C ARG A 32 1.79 21.56 -14.83
N VAL A 33 2.37 20.36 -14.81
CA VAL A 33 3.82 20.12 -14.72
C VAL A 33 4.24 19.30 -15.93
N GLY A 34 5.38 19.64 -16.55
CA GLY A 34 5.88 18.86 -17.68
C GLY A 34 6.19 17.42 -17.26
N LEU A 35 5.82 16.44 -18.10
CA LEU A 35 5.97 15.01 -17.81
C LEU A 35 7.39 14.63 -17.40
N ARG A 36 8.42 15.12 -18.12
CA ARG A 36 9.84 14.89 -17.79
C ARG A 36 10.23 15.44 -16.40
N THR A 37 9.65 16.57 -16.01
CA THR A 37 9.88 17.15 -14.66
C THR A 37 9.23 16.28 -13.60
N LEU A 38 8.01 15.79 -13.85
CA LEU A 38 7.30 14.92 -12.92
C LEU A 38 8.03 13.59 -12.70
N HIS A 39 8.56 12.98 -13.77
CA HIS A 39 9.40 11.79 -13.66
C HIS A 39 10.66 12.05 -12.82
N ARG A 40 11.39 13.14 -13.09
CA ARG A 40 12.56 13.51 -12.28
C ARG A 40 12.22 13.69 -10.80
N TRP A 41 11.03 14.22 -10.48
CA TRP A 41 10.58 14.30 -9.09
C TRP A 41 10.22 12.95 -8.49
N LEU A 42 9.67 12.01 -9.26
CA LEU A 42 9.43 10.65 -8.76
C LEU A 42 10.73 9.93 -8.35
N ASP A 43 11.84 10.29 -8.98
CA ASP A 43 13.19 9.80 -8.64
C ASP A 43 13.81 10.54 -7.44
N ASP A 44 13.30 11.72 -7.06
CA ASP A 44 13.76 12.47 -5.89
C ASP A 44 13.27 11.79 -4.59
N PRO A 45 14.17 11.46 -3.64
CA PRO A 45 13.78 10.74 -2.44
C PRO A 45 12.75 11.46 -1.56
N ALA A 46 12.81 12.80 -1.45
CA ALA A 46 11.86 13.54 -0.62
C ALA A 46 10.46 13.51 -1.24
N PHE A 47 10.37 13.83 -2.54
CA PHE A 47 9.11 13.76 -3.27
C PHE A 47 8.51 12.36 -3.29
N SER A 48 9.33 11.33 -3.56
CA SER A 48 8.87 9.93 -3.61
C SER A 48 8.32 9.47 -2.26
N ARG A 49 8.97 9.85 -1.15
CA ARG A 49 8.46 9.55 0.21
C ARG A 49 7.11 10.22 0.47
N THR A 50 6.98 11.51 0.19
CA THR A 50 5.72 12.25 0.40
C THR A 50 4.61 11.71 -0.51
N TYR A 51 4.91 11.39 -1.77
CA TYR A 51 3.95 10.76 -2.68
C TYR A 51 3.46 9.41 -2.15
N ARG A 52 4.37 8.51 -1.74
CA ARG A 52 4.01 7.21 -1.18
C ARG A 52 3.15 7.35 0.08
N ARG A 53 3.46 8.33 0.93
CA ARG A 53 2.66 8.65 2.12
C ARG A 53 1.26 9.08 1.74
N ALA A 54 1.12 10.08 0.87
CA ALA A 54 -0.18 10.58 0.41
C ALA A 54 -1.02 9.48 -0.26
N ARG A 55 -0.37 8.59 -1.04
CA ARG A 55 -1.04 7.44 -1.66
C ARG A 55 -1.56 6.44 -0.63
N ARG A 56 -0.79 6.16 0.45
CA ARG A 56 -1.26 5.30 1.56
C ARG A 56 -2.44 5.92 2.29
N GLU A 57 -2.35 7.21 2.61
CA GLU A 57 -3.42 7.95 3.28
C GLU A 57 -4.72 7.93 2.45
N ALA A 58 -4.62 8.18 1.14
CA ALA A 58 -5.77 8.13 0.23
C ALA A 58 -6.37 6.73 0.09
N PHE A 59 -5.57 5.67 0.21
CA PHE A 59 -6.03 4.29 0.09
C PHE A 59 -6.56 3.70 1.42
N GLY A 60 -6.47 4.43 2.54
CA GLY A 60 -6.85 3.94 3.87
C GLY A 60 -8.29 3.42 3.95
N GLN A 61 -9.25 4.08 3.30
CA GLN A 61 -10.64 3.62 3.27
C GLN A 61 -10.80 2.29 2.53
N ALA A 62 -10.11 2.12 1.40
CA ALA A 62 -10.14 0.86 0.65
C ALA A 62 -9.54 -0.29 1.45
N ILE A 63 -8.46 -0.03 2.21
CA ILE A 63 -7.85 -1.01 3.11
C ILE A 63 -8.84 -1.45 4.20
N GLY A 64 -9.51 -0.49 4.85
CA GLY A 64 -10.53 -0.79 5.87
C GLY A 64 -11.68 -1.64 5.32
N LEU A 65 -12.11 -1.38 4.08
CA LEU A 65 -13.11 -2.22 3.40
C LEU A 65 -12.59 -3.64 3.15
N VAL A 66 -11.37 -3.80 2.64
CA VAL A 66 -10.77 -5.12 2.43
C VAL A 66 -10.66 -5.90 3.74
N GLN A 67 -10.17 -5.27 4.80
CA GLN A 67 -10.08 -5.89 6.14
C GLN A 67 -11.45 -6.35 6.65
N ARG A 68 -12.50 -5.56 6.43
CA ARG A 68 -13.88 -5.92 6.80
C ARG A 68 -14.38 -7.17 6.06
N TYR A 69 -14.04 -7.35 4.79
CA TYR A 69 -14.50 -8.48 3.98
C TYR A 69 -13.59 -9.71 4.05
N ALA A 70 -12.35 -9.57 4.52
CA ALA A 70 -11.38 -10.66 4.57
C ALA A 70 -11.90 -11.93 5.28
N PRO A 71 -12.57 -11.87 6.45
CA PRO A 71 -13.11 -13.07 7.10
C PRO A 71 -14.15 -13.81 6.24
N ALA A 72 -15.02 -13.07 5.55
CA ALA A 72 -16.02 -13.65 4.67
C ALA A 72 -15.38 -14.31 3.44
N ALA A 73 -14.33 -13.70 2.88
CA ALA A 73 -13.58 -14.26 1.76
C ALA A 73 -12.85 -15.56 2.16
N VAL A 74 -12.20 -15.59 3.32
CA VAL A 74 -11.54 -16.81 3.85
C VAL A 74 -12.56 -17.93 4.04
N ASN A 75 -13.73 -17.63 4.63
CA ASN A 75 -14.81 -18.62 4.78
C ASN A 75 -15.34 -19.13 3.44
N ALA A 76 -15.46 -18.27 2.44
CA ALA A 76 -15.86 -18.69 1.09
C ALA A 76 -14.83 -19.65 0.48
N LEU A 77 -13.53 -19.35 0.58
CA LEU A 77 -12.47 -20.25 0.12
C LEU A 77 -12.49 -21.60 0.87
N ALA A 78 -12.68 -21.59 2.19
CA ALA A 78 -12.79 -22.81 2.99
C ALA A 78 -13.95 -23.70 2.54
N ARG A 79 -15.11 -23.11 2.20
CA ARG A 79 -16.26 -23.84 1.64
C ARG A 79 -15.95 -24.45 0.28
N VAL A 80 -15.29 -23.71 -0.61
CA VAL A 80 -14.84 -24.22 -1.92
C VAL A 80 -13.91 -25.42 -1.75
N ILE A 81 -12.99 -25.38 -0.78
CA ILE A 81 -12.06 -26.48 -0.49
C ILE A 81 -12.81 -27.72 0.02
N ALA A 82 -13.81 -27.54 0.88
CA ALA A 82 -14.55 -28.65 1.50
C ALA A 82 -15.61 -29.29 0.59
N ASP A 83 -16.03 -28.61 -0.46
CA ASP A 83 -17.09 -29.09 -1.35
C ASP A 83 -16.59 -30.17 -2.33
N ALA A 84 -17.09 -31.40 -2.15
CA ALA A 84 -16.78 -32.53 -3.03
C ALA A 84 -17.24 -32.33 -4.48
N GLY A 85 -18.29 -31.51 -4.70
CA GLY A 85 -18.83 -31.18 -6.02
C GLY A 85 -17.98 -30.16 -6.79
N THR A 86 -17.12 -29.41 -6.10
CA THR A 86 -16.21 -28.45 -6.73
C THR A 86 -15.10 -29.18 -7.50
N PRO A 87 -14.75 -28.76 -8.74
CA PRO A 87 -13.64 -29.34 -9.48
C PRO A 87 -12.33 -29.33 -8.69
N ALA A 88 -11.54 -30.41 -8.79
CA ALA A 88 -10.31 -30.56 -8.02
C ALA A 88 -9.35 -29.37 -8.20
N ALA A 89 -9.22 -28.85 -9.42
CA ALA A 89 -8.38 -27.68 -9.72
C ALA A 89 -8.84 -26.43 -8.95
N SER A 90 -10.15 -26.19 -8.84
CA SER A 90 -10.70 -25.05 -8.09
C SER A 90 -10.47 -25.18 -6.58
N ARG A 91 -10.59 -26.40 -6.03
CA ARG A 91 -10.25 -26.67 -4.62
C ARG A 91 -8.78 -26.39 -4.33
N VAL A 92 -7.88 -26.90 -5.19
CA VAL A 92 -6.44 -26.67 -5.07
C VAL A 92 -6.13 -25.18 -5.16
N ALA A 93 -6.72 -24.46 -6.12
CA ALA A 93 -6.52 -23.02 -6.27
C ALA A 93 -6.97 -22.24 -5.02
N ALA A 94 -8.13 -22.59 -4.46
CA ALA A 94 -8.62 -21.97 -3.22
C ALA A 94 -7.72 -22.27 -2.02
N ALA A 95 -7.23 -23.51 -1.87
CA ALA A 95 -6.28 -23.88 -0.83
C ALA A 95 -4.96 -23.14 -0.96
N VAL A 96 -4.41 -23.03 -2.17
CA VAL A 96 -3.19 -22.27 -2.45
C VAL A 96 -3.37 -20.78 -2.11
N ALA A 97 -4.52 -20.19 -2.46
CA ALA A 97 -4.81 -18.80 -2.11
C ALA A 97 -4.84 -18.57 -0.59
N LEU A 98 -5.47 -19.49 0.16
CA LEU A 98 -5.56 -19.41 1.61
C LEU A 98 -4.19 -19.57 2.29
N LEU A 99 -3.36 -20.53 1.83
CA LEU A 99 -2.00 -20.71 2.34
C LEU A 99 -1.07 -19.52 2.04
N LYS A 100 -1.20 -18.90 0.85
CA LYS A 100 -0.47 -17.68 0.51
C LYS A 100 -0.82 -16.54 1.45
N PHE A 101 -2.12 -16.32 1.67
CA PHE A 101 -2.60 -15.28 2.58
C PHE A 101 -2.12 -15.51 4.02
N ALA A 102 -2.14 -16.76 4.51
CA ALA A 102 -1.63 -17.10 5.84
C ALA A 102 -0.13 -16.82 6.00
N ARG A 103 0.68 -17.16 4.99
CA ARG A 103 2.12 -16.85 4.99
C ARG A 103 2.37 -15.34 5.01
N GLU A 104 1.66 -14.59 4.18
CA GLU A 104 1.78 -13.13 4.11
C GLU A 104 1.44 -12.46 5.45
N LEU A 105 0.40 -12.94 6.14
CA LEU A 105 0.06 -12.45 7.49
C LEU A 105 1.16 -12.73 8.51
N LEU A 106 1.72 -13.95 8.52
CA LEU A 106 2.81 -14.30 9.44
C LEU A 106 4.05 -13.44 9.21
N GLU A 107 4.43 -13.21 7.96
CA GLU A 107 5.55 -12.36 7.58
C GLU A 107 5.31 -10.88 7.98
N LEU A 108 4.09 -10.38 7.79
CA LEU A 108 3.72 -9.01 8.18
C LEU A 108 3.73 -8.82 9.70
N ASP A 109 3.22 -9.78 10.47
CA ASP A 109 3.22 -9.72 11.93
C ASP A 109 4.66 -9.79 12.50
N ASP A 110 5.53 -10.65 11.96
CA ASP A 110 6.96 -10.69 12.32
C ASP A 110 7.64 -9.34 12.03
N LEU A 111 7.42 -8.79 10.83
CA LEU A 111 7.99 -7.50 10.45
C LEU A 111 7.49 -6.36 11.34
N ALA A 112 6.20 -6.35 11.69
CA ALA A 112 5.63 -5.35 12.61
C ALA A 112 6.29 -5.42 13.98
N ALA A 113 6.39 -6.62 14.57
CA ALA A 113 7.05 -6.84 15.86
C ALA A 113 8.52 -6.41 15.84
N ARG A 114 9.25 -6.71 14.76
CA ARG A 114 10.65 -6.30 14.59
C ARG A 114 10.80 -4.79 14.45
N ILE A 115 9.88 -4.11 13.75
CA ILE A 115 9.87 -2.65 13.65
C ILE A 115 9.61 -2.03 15.02
N GLU A 116 8.63 -2.52 15.78
CA GLU A 116 8.34 -2.03 17.13
C GLU A 116 9.55 -2.16 18.07
N ALA A 117 10.26 -3.29 18.02
CA ALA A 117 11.48 -3.50 18.78
C ALA A 117 12.60 -2.52 18.40
N LEU A 118 12.78 -2.27 17.09
CA LEU A 118 13.76 -1.29 16.59
C LEU A 118 13.41 0.14 16.99
N GLU A 119 12.13 0.51 16.91
CA GLU A 119 11.65 1.82 17.33
C GLU A 119 11.85 2.06 18.83
N LEU A 120 11.64 1.04 19.66
CA LEU A 120 11.90 1.12 21.10
C LEU A 120 13.39 1.33 21.38
N ALA A 121 14.27 0.51 20.80
CA ALA A 121 15.71 0.62 20.98
C ALA A 121 16.28 1.98 20.51
N ALA A 122 15.76 2.52 19.41
CA ALA A 122 16.16 3.84 18.91
C ALA A 122 15.77 4.98 19.87
N ARG A 123 14.62 4.87 20.54
CA ARG A 123 14.16 5.85 21.55
C ARG A 123 15.03 5.80 22.81
N GLU A 124 15.48 4.61 23.22
CA GLU A 124 16.36 4.42 24.38
C GLU A 124 17.77 4.95 24.13
N THR A 125 18.30 4.77 22.92
CA THR A 125 19.66 5.22 22.54
C THR A 125 19.76 6.76 22.38
N THR A 126 18.63 7.44 22.18
CA THR A 126 18.57 8.90 22.01
C THR A 126 18.36 9.64 23.34
N ARG A 127 18.28 8.91 24.46
CA ARG A 127 18.12 9.44 25.82
C ARG A 127 19.45 9.45 26.58
#